data_AF-A0A7W0GZZ5-F1
#
_entry.id   AF-A0A7W0GZZ5-F1
#
_cell.length_a   1.000
_cell.length_b   1.000
_cell.length_c   1.000
_cell.angle_alpha   90.00
_cell.angle_beta   90.00
_cell.angle_gamma   90.00
#
_symmetry.space_group_name_H-M   'P 1'
#
loop_
_entity.id
_entity.type
_entity.pdbx_description
1 polymer ?
#
loop_
_entity_poly.entity_id
_entity_poly.type
_entity_poly.pdbx_seq_one_letter_code
_entity_poly.pdbx_strand_id
1 'polypeptide(L)' 'IGPARAASIVQYRAQHGPFRSVEDLGRVPGLGPAALARVREHLALP' A
#
# COMPACT_ATOMS: atom_id res chain seq x y z
N ILE A 1 1.60 10.37 -0.30
CA ILE A 1 0.34 9.64 0.03
C ILE A 1 -0.40 10.45 1.09
N GLY A 2 -1.73 10.61 0.98
CA GLY A 2 -2.54 11.35 1.97
C GLY A 2 -3.04 10.47 3.14
N PRO A 3 -3.57 11.07 4.21
CA PRO A 3 -3.90 10.39 5.47
C PRO A 3 -4.91 9.24 5.31
N ALA A 4 -5.96 9.43 4.50
CA ALA A 4 -6.97 8.39 4.27
C ALA A 4 -6.38 7.11 3.65
N ARG A 5 -5.51 7.25 2.64
CA ARG A 5 -4.84 6.11 1.99
C ARG A 5 -3.83 5.43 2.93
N ALA A 6 -3.12 6.23 3.74
CA ALA A 6 -2.21 5.69 4.75
C ALA A 6 -2.96 4.83 5.77
N ALA A 7 -4.13 5.28 6.24
CA ALA A 7 -4.99 4.51 7.14
C ALA A 7 -5.44 3.17 6.49
N SER A 8 -5.83 3.18 5.21
CA SER A 8 -6.19 1.95 4.49
C SER A 8 -5.03 0.95 4.39
N ILE A 9 -3.79 1.43 4.17
CA ILE A 9 -2.59 0.56 4.12
C ILE A 9 -2.36 -0.12 5.48
N VAL A 10 -2.44 0.65 6.57
CA VAL A 10 -2.27 0.13 7.94
C VAL A 10 -3.36 -0.89 8.28
N GLN A 11 -4.62 -0.55 7.99
CA GLN A 11 -5.76 -1.41 8.23
C GLN A 11 -5.70 -2.71 7.39
N TYR A 12 -5.27 -2.63 6.14
CA TYR A 12 -5.10 -3.81 5.29
C TYR A 12 -4.02 -4.73 5.86
N ARG A 13 -2.86 -4.17 6.24
CA ARG A 13 -1.76 -4.92 6.87
C ARG A 13 -2.16 -5.59 8.18
N ALA A 14 -3.00 -4.94 8.98
CA ALA A 14 -3.49 -5.51 10.23
C ALA A 14 -4.40 -6.75 10.01
N GLN A 15 -5.20 -6.74 8.94
CA GLN A 15 -6.14 -7.82 8.64
C GLN A 15 -5.53 -8.97 7.84
N HIS A 16 -4.60 -8.67 6.92
CA HIS A 16 -4.06 -9.65 5.96
C HIS A 16 -2.61 -10.04 6.27
N GLY A 17 -2.00 -9.41 7.26
CA GLY A 17 -0.59 -9.58 7.59
C GLY A 17 0.35 -8.67 6.77
N PRO A 18 1.66 -8.86 6.90
CA PRO A 18 2.65 -8.03 6.20
C PRO A 18 2.57 -8.19 4.68
N PHE A 19 2.86 -7.10 3.95
CA PHE A 19 3.02 -7.13 2.50
C PHE A 19 4.29 -7.90 2.14
N ARG A 20 4.22 -8.74 1.11
CA ARG A 20 5.35 -9.56 0.63
C ARG A 20 5.98 -9.00 -0.63
N SER A 21 5.23 -8.19 -1.37
CA SER A 21 5.65 -7.52 -2.59
C SER A 21 5.02 -6.12 -2.69
N VAL A 22 5.59 -5.25 -3.53
CA VAL A 22 5.04 -3.92 -3.78
C VAL A 22 3.68 -4.03 -4.46
N GLU A 23 3.49 -5.06 -5.27
CA GLU A 23 2.25 -5.43 -5.93
C GLU A 23 1.11 -5.72 -4.94
N ASP A 24 1.41 -6.24 -3.74
CA ASP A 24 0.39 -6.49 -2.70
C ASP A 24 -0.24 -5.19 -2.20
N LEU A 25 0.47 -4.04 -2.26
CA LEU A 25 -0.11 -2.75 -1.92
C LEU A 25 -1.22 -2.35 -2.90
N GLY A 26 -1.18 -2.83 -4.14
CA GLY A 26 -2.25 -2.63 -5.12
C GLY A 26 -3.58 -3.30 -4.74
N ARG A 27 -3.58 -4.20 -3.75
CA ARG A 27 -4.80 -4.82 -3.20
C ARG A 27 -5.47 -3.97 -2.12
N VAL A 28 -4.82 -2.89 -1.67
CA VAL A 28 -5.38 -1.97 -0.67
C VAL A 28 -6.50 -1.14 -1.30
N PRO A 29 -7.74 -1.21 -0.79
CA PRO A 29 -8.84 -0.39 -1.29
C PRO A 29 -8.50 1.10 -1.26
N GLY A 30 -8.70 1.79 -2.37
CA GLY A 30 -8.36 3.22 -2.51
C GLY A 30 -6.89 3.50 -2.88
N LEU A 31 -6.05 2.48 -3.03
CA LEU A 31 -4.69 2.58 -3.59
C LEU A 31 -4.66 2.06 -5.03
N GLY A 32 -5.17 2.87 -5.97
CA GLY A 32 -5.15 2.53 -7.39
C GLY A 32 -3.74 2.53 -8.01
N PRO A 33 -3.60 2.01 -9.25
CA PRO A 33 -2.31 1.82 -9.92
C PRO A 33 -1.51 3.12 -10.08
N ALA A 34 -2.18 4.25 -10.33
CA ALA A 34 -1.52 5.55 -10.43
C ALA A 34 -0.92 6.04 -9.10
N ALA A 35 -1.57 5.73 -7.98
CA ALA A 35 -1.04 6.06 -6.66
C ALA A 35 0.14 5.18 -6.30
N LEU A 36 0.06 3.87 -6.64
CA LEU A 36 1.14 2.91 -6.42
C LEU A 36 2.38 3.25 -7.27
N ALA A 37 2.20 3.57 -8.55
CA ALA A 37 3.29 3.95 -9.45
C ALA A 37 4.09 5.15 -8.91
N ARG A 38 3.40 6.16 -8.38
CA ARG A 38 4.02 7.37 -7.79
C ARG A 38 4.85 7.11 -6.54
N VAL A 39 4.61 6.02 -5.84
CA VAL A 39 5.36 5.69 -4.61
C VAL A 39 6.26 4.49 -4.76
N ARG A 40 6.19 3.77 -5.89
CA ARG A 40 6.92 2.53 -6.14
C ARG A 40 8.41 2.67 -5.85
N GLU A 41 9.01 3.77 -6.26
CA GLU A 41 10.45 4.05 -6.09
C GLU A 41 10.82 4.46 -4.65
N HIS A 42 9.83 4.73 -3.80
CA HIS A 42 10.00 5.10 -2.39
C HIS A 42 9.60 3.98 -1.43
N LEU A 43 9.16 2.84 -1.94
CA LEU A 43 8.76 1.70 -1.12
C LEU A 43 9.95 0.79 -0.90
N ALA A 44 10.18 0.43 0.36
CA ALA A 44 11.12 -0.61 0.76
C ALA A 44 10.34 -1.68 1.55
N LEU A 45 10.53 -2.94 1.15
CA LEU A 45 10.05 -4.08 1.92
C LEU A 45 11.23 -4.67 2.69
N PRO A 46 11.05 -5.02 3.97
CA PRO A 46 12.05 -5.74 4.74
C PRO A 46 12.21 -7.20 4.26
#